data_AF-A0A1Y1L8U9-F1
#
_entry.id   AF-A0A1Y1L8U9-F1
#
_cell.length_a   1.000
_cell.length_b   1.000
_cell.length_c   1.000
_cell.angle_alpha   90.00
_cell.angle_beta   90.00
_cell.angle_gamma   90.00
#
_symmetry.space_group_name_H-M   'P 1'
#
loop_
_entity.id
_entity.type
_entity.pdbx_description
1 polymer ?
#
loop_
_entity_poly.entity_id
_entity_poly.type
_entity_poly.pdbx_seq_one_letter_code
_entity_poly.pdbx_strand_id
1 'polypeptide(L)'
;MIKKNRKADGGTAKMSSKRLKEVEELVLPASKLKFCSEQLQNLNFIFTKKLDEEYDPEYSKAVSLAKSITERLIQRLLCGVGMMEPRFASKFLVTLHDDSVFNEELDYLVRLDSLSTPKLHPTEYSPKYTIVEGNSGNRLAGYAQVRLHQPYCVDWQEFVNPKGYLRRDKVQAKLVELLSVAASTDVPDSPLTVDESLVCGSPGKIMDALTLHQVLHIPSEKHVFYGPSGKTPRFPNPRDFKLAIVDDPSGIRIRVGFHSPALSSICIDVRLLVAIGFDAWPSSSNFPVRVPLGHSDCVLYYKAAQTGLYLVGYGVQSIGWQIRLPAAECTLESNYSPNSTVRRIFLILSSVLREINEDHRRYQVPPPKPVPFNCYRFPIEFSTPTHSDRRSSRTSKTTYQPPRRSP
;
A
#
# COMPACT_ATOMS: atom_id res chain seq x y z
N MET A 1 48.44 37.80 31.84
CA MET A 1 49.12 39.11 31.83
C MET A 1 48.90 39.77 30.49
N ILE A 2 48.15 40.88 30.42
CA ILE A 2 48.33 42.00 29.46
C ILE A 2 47.50 43.16 30.02
N LYS A 3 48.15 44.32 30.12
CA LYS A 3 47.73 45.53 30.82
C LYS A 3 46.65 46.30 30.04
N LYS A 4 45.74 46.91 30.80
CA LYS A 4 44.92 48.07 30.40
C LYS A 4 45.82 49.16 29.80
N ASN A 5 45.37 49.74 28.68
CA ASN A 5 45.53 51.17 28.46
C ASN A 5 44.29 51.71 27.74
N ARG A 6 43.52 52.52 28.46
CA ARG A 6 42.51 53.42 27.90
C ARG A 6 43.24 54.66 27.40
N LYS A 7 43.01 55.05 26.15
CA LYS A 7 42.84 56.45 25.79
C LYS A 7 41.64 56.56 24.87
N ALA A 8 40.66 57.31 25.35
CA ALA A 8 39.54 57.77 24.57
C ALA A 8 40.09 58.80 23.57
N ASP A 9 39.71 58.65 22.31
CA ASP A 9 39.61 59.80 21.42
C ASP A 9 38.30 59.72 20.67
N GLY A 10 37.56 60.82 20.79
CA GLY A 10 36.23 60.98 20.24
C GLY A 10 36.32 61.18 18.74
N GLY A 11 35.77 60.24 17.99
CA GLY A 11 35.57 60.36 16.56
C GLY A 11 34.35 59.53 16.22
N THR A 12 33.20 60.19 16.11
CA THR A 12 31.95 59.63 15.61
C THR A 12 32.12 59.26 14.13
N ALA A 13 32.77 58.12 13.88
CA ALA A 13 32.78 57.48 12.59
C ALA A 13 31.36 56.96 12.33
N LYS A 14 30.57 57.75 11.58
CA LYS A 14 29.38 57.28 10.86
C LYS A 14 29.83 56.17 9.89
N MET A 15 29.99 54.95 10.41
CA MET A 15 30.13 53.76 9.59
C MET A 15 28.84 53.62 8.79
N SER A 16 28.99 53.70 7.49
CA SER A 16 27.95 53.70 6.49
C SER A 16 26.90 52.62 6.75
N SER A 17 25.67 53.07 6.98
CA SER A 17 24.44 52.27 6.93
C SER A 17 24.23 51.53 5.57
N LYS A 18 25.09 51.77 4.57
CA LYS A 18 25.05 51.10 3.26
C LYS A 18 25.48 49.63 3.28
N ARG A 19 26.38 49.20 4.18
CA ARG A 19 26.83 47.78 4.22
C ARG A 19 25.86 46.84 4.95
N LEU A 20 24.83 47.37 5.60
CA LEU A 20 23.78 46.58 6.27
C LEU A 20 22.50 46.46 5.43
N LYS A 21 22.46 47.05 4.22
CA LYS A 21 21.31 47.00 3.29
C LYS A 21 21.45 45.96 2.17
N GLU A 22 22.58 45.26 2.04
CA GLU A 22 22.80 44.24 1.00
C GLU A 22 22.33 42.85 1.44
N VAL A 23 21.13 42.74 2.04
CA VAL A 23 20.45 41.44 2.25
C VAL A 23 19.00 41.53 1.77
N GLU A 24 18.74 42.16 0.63
CA GLU A 24 17.35 42.39 0.16
C GLU A 24 16.90 41.48 -0.98
N GLU A 25 17.81 40.79 -1.68
CA GLU A 25 17.45 39.95 -2.83
C GLU A 25 18.03 38.53 -2.71
N LEU A 26 17.15 37.53 -2.64
CA LEU A 26 17.54 36.12 -2.81
C LEU A 26 17.64 35.82 -4.31
N VAL A 27 18.85 35.52 -4.78
CA VAL A 27 19.10 35.15 -6.18
C VAL A 27 19.30 33.65 -6.29
N LEU A 28 18.47 32.98 -7.11
CA LEU A 28 18.65 31.56 -7.43
C LEU A 28 19.63 31.43 -8.62
N PRO A 29 20.87 30.94 -8.42
CA PRO A 29 21.92 31.02 -9.43
C PRO A 29 21.62 30.21 -10.69
N ALA A 30 20.88 29.10 -10.57
CA ALA A 30 20.56 28.22 -11.69
C ALA A 30 19.43 28.76 -12.59
N SER A 31 18.48 29.53 -12.04
CA SER A 31 17.29 29.99 -12.76
C SER A 31 17.29 31.49 -13.06
N LYS A 32 18.30 32.24 -12.58
CA LYS A 32 18.38 33.71 -12.64
C LYS A 32 17.16 34.42 -12.03
N LEU A 33 16.36 33.72 -11.24
CA LEU A 33 15.24 34.30 -10.51
C LEU A 33 15.78 35.12 -9.34
N LYS A 34 15.21 36.31 -9.16
CA LYS A 34 15.48 37.19 -8.04
C LYS A 34 14.20 37.39 -7.25
N PHE A 35 14.27 37.21 -5.94
CA PHE A 35 13.15 37.43 -5.04
C PHE A 35 13.48 38.56 -4.07
N CYS A 36 12.65 39.59 -4.03
CA CYS A 36 12.69 40.58 -2.96
C CYS A 36 12.02 40.04 -1.68
N SER A 37 12.27 40.70 -0.55
CA SER A 37 11.69 40.30 0.75
C SER A 37 10.16 40.18 0.71
N GLU A 38 9.46 41.11 0.07
CA GLU A 38 8.00 41.10 -0.06
C GLU A 38 7.51 39.90 -0.87
N GLN A 39 8.21 39.52 -1.95
CA GLN A 39 7.89 38.35 -2.76
C GLN A 39 8.06 37.05 -1.96
N LEU A 40 9.08 36.95 -1.11
CA LEU A 40 9.29 35.79 -0.23
C LEU A 40 8.21 35.69 0.85
N GLN A 41 7.81 36.82 1.44
CA GLN A 41 6.71 36.86 2.41
C GLN A 41 5.38 36.45 1.75
N ASN A 42 5.08 36.98 0.56
CA ASN A 42 3.89 36.61 -0.19
C ASN A 42 3.91 35.12 -0.58
N LEU A 43 5.05 34.60 -0.99
CA LEU A 43 5.22 33.18 -1.29
C LEU A 43 4.98 32.29 -0.06
N ASN A 44 5.47 32.69 1.12
CA ASN A 44 5.18 31.99 2.36
C ASN A 44 3.69 32.04 2.74
N PHE A 45 3.03 33.18 2.49
CA PHE A 45 1.58 33.32 2.66
C PHE A 45 0.81 32.39 1.73
N ILE A 46 1.14 32.35 0.44
CA ILE A 46 0.53 31.46 -0.56
C ILE A 46 0.73 29.99 -0.17
N PHE A 47 1.95 29.64 0.25
CA PHE A 47 2.27 28.28 0.69
C PHE A 47 1.52 27.87 1.94
N THR A 48 1.40 28.76 2.92
CA THR A 48 0.61 28.49 4.14
C THR A 48 -0.86 28.31 3.77
N LYS A 49 -1.42 29.24 2.97
CA LYS A 49 -2.81 29.15 2.50
C LYS A 49 -3.09 27.88 1.68
N LYS A 50 -2.13 27.40 0.87
CA LYS A 50 -2.26 26.15 0.12
C LYS A 50 -2.26 24.91 1.02
N LEU A 51 -1.57 24.97 2.16
CA LEU A 51 -1.53 23.87 3.14
C LEU A 51 -2.75 23.91 4.07
N ASP A 52 -3.39 25.06 4.23
CA ASP A 52 -4.67 25.20 4.93
C ASP A 52 -5.79 24.62 4.03
N GLU A 53 -6.10 23.34 4.23
CA GLU A 53 -7.20 22.66 3.52
C GLU A 53 -8.56 23.29 3.91
N GLU A 54 -9.45 23.50 2.93
CA GLU A 54 -10.83 23.95 3.20
C GLU A 54 -11.58 22.88 4.00
N TYR A 55 -11.82 23.18 5.28
CA TYR A 55 -12.39 22.22 6.22
C TYR A 55 -13.92 22.32 6.28
N ASP A 56 -14.59 21.34 5.66
CA ASP A 56 -16.00 21.04 5.94
C ASP A 56 -16.08 19.98 7.05
N PRO A 57 -16.55 20.33 8.27
CA PRO A 57 -16.62 19.41 9.40
C PRO A 57 -17.61 18.26 9.20
N GLU A 58 -18.68 18.45 8.43
CA GLU A 58 -19.71 17.43 8.26
C GLU A 58 -19.27 16.40 7.23
N TYR A 59 -18.78 16.86 6.08
CA TYR A 59 -18.22 15.99 5.06
C TYR A 59 -17.00 15.22 5.58
N SER A 60 -16.10 15.87 6.30
CA SER A 60 -14.93 15.25 6.95
C SER A 60 -15.31 14.09 7.88
N LYS A 61 -16.34 14.28 8.74
CA LYS A 61 -16.83 13.21 9.61
C LYS A 61 -17.42 12.05 8.83
N ALA A 62 -18.18 12.33 7.77
CA ALA A 62 -18.77 11.30 6.93
C ALA A 62 -17.69 10.48 6.19
N VAL A 63 -16.67 11.13 5.64
CA VAL A 63 -15.52 10.46 5.00
C VAL A 63 -14.73 9.64 6.00
N SER A 64 -14.46 10.15 7.20
CA SER A 64 -13.76 9.41 8.26
C SER A 64 -14.54 8.16 8.68
N LEU A 65 -15.87 8.27 8.83
CA LEU A 65 -16.74 7.12 9.11
C LEU A 65 -16.72 6.11 7.96
N ALA A 66 -16.82 6.58 6.71
CA ALA A 66 -16.74 5.74 5.52
C ALA A 66 -15.42 4.98 5.45
N LYS A 67 -14.29 5.64 5.72
CA LYS A 67 -12.96 5.02 5.80
C LYS A 67 -12.90 3.94 6.87
N SER A 68 -13.38 4.22 8.09
CA SER A 68 -13.38 3.26 9.19
C SER A 68 -14.21 2.00 8.85
N ILE A 69 -15.40 2.17 8.28
CA ILE A 69 -16.24 1.05 7.87
C ILE A 69 -15.57 0.26 6.73
N THR A 70 -14.99 0.96 5.75
CA THR A 70 -14.28 0.34 4.62
C THR A 70 -13.10 -0.47 5.10
N GLU A 71 -12.30 0.07 6.03
CA GLU A 71 -11.16 -0.63 6.61
C GLU A 71 -11.59 -1.94 7.29
N ARG A 72 -12.67 -1.91 8.09
CA ARG A 72 -13.23 -3.12 8.70
C ARG A 72 -13.73 -4.13 7.68
N LEU A 73 -14.27 -3.67 6.54
CA LEU A 73 -14.66 -4.52 5.42
C LEU A 73 -13.42 -5.16 4.76
N ILE A 74 -12.35 -4.41 4.52
CA ILE A 74 -11.10 -4.93 3.96
C ILE A 74 -10.48 -5.98 4.87
N GLN A 75 -10.45 -5.76 6.19
CA GLN A 75 -10.01 -6.76 7.16
C GLN A 75 -10.83 -8.05 7.05
N ARG A 76 -12.15 -7.94 7.00
CA ARG A 76 -13.04 -9.10 6.84
C ARG A 76 -12.69 -9.89 5.57
N LEU A 77 -12.52 -9.21 4.44
CA LEU A 77 -12.19 -9.84 3.17
C LEU A 77 -10.84 -10.56 3.25
N LEU A 78 -9.81 -9.92 3.80
CA LEU A 78 -8.48 -10.52 3.96
C LEU A 78 -8.46 -11.68 4.95
N CYS A 79 -9.23 -11.61 6.04
CA CYS A 79 -9.45 -12.75 6.93
C CYS A 79 -10.09 -13.92 6.19
N GLY A 80 -11.13 -13.66 5.38
CA GLY A 80 -11.76 -14.68 4.54
C GLY A 80 -10.77 -15.32 3.56
N VAL A 81 -9.93 -14.52 2.90
CA VAL A 81 -8.84 -15.01 2.04
C VAL A 81 -7.92 -15.95 2.81
N GLY A 82 -7.39 -15.53 3.97
CA GLY A 82 -6.46 -16.33 4.77
C GLY A 82 -7.08 -17.62 5.33
N MET A 83 -8.39 -17.62 5.61
CA MET A 83 -9.13 -18.83 6.02
C MET A 83 -9.32 -19.82 4.88
N MET A 84 -9.54 -19.34 3.65
CA MET A 84 -9.71 -20.19 2.46
C MET A 84 -8.38 -20.74 1.94
N GLU A 85 -7.35 -19.89 1.94
CA GLU A 85 -6.02 -20.21 1.42
C GLU A 85 -4.94 -19.65 2.37
N PRO A 86 -4.42 -20.49 3.30
CA PRO A 86 -3.45 -20.06 4.31
C PRO A 86 -2.16 -19.46 3.75
N ARG A 87 -1.76 -19.83 2.52
CA ARG A 87 -0.58 -19.24 1.82
C ARG A 87 -0.71 -17.73 1.58
N PHE A 88 -1.93 -17.21 1.56
CA PHE A 88 -2.26 -15.80 1.37
C PHE A 88 -2.68 -15.10 2.67
N ALA A 89 -2.54 -15.78 3.82
CA ALA A 89 -2.79 -15.17 5.11
C ALA A 89 -1.83 -13.99 5.36
N SER A 90 -2.39 -12.95 5.98
CA SER A 90 -1.70 -11.73 6.35
C SER A 90 -2.15 -11.36 7.75
N LYS A 91 -1.24 -11.48 8.72
CA LYS A 91 -1.45 -11.10 10.11
C LYS A 91 -1.52 -9.59 10.28
N PHE A 92 -0.81 -8.86 9.44
CA PHE A 92 -0.73 -7.40 9.46
C PHE A 92 -1.18 -6.81 8.15
N LEU A 93 -1.75 -5.61 8.20
CA LEU A 93 -2.04 -4.80 7.02
C LEU A 93 -1.27 -3.48 7.17
N VAL A 94 -0.44 -3.16 6.19
CA VAL A 94 0.43 -1.98 6.27
C VAL A 94 -0.25 -0.82 5.57
N THR A 95 -0.46 0.29 6.27
CA THR A 95 -0.98 1.52 5.67
C THR A 95 0.10 2.22 4.85
N LEU A 96 -0.27 2.69 3.66
CA LEU A 96 0.61 3.45 2.76
C LEU A 96 0.06 4.83 2.40
N HIS A 97 -1.16 5.13 2.83
CA HIS A 97 -1.80 6.42 2.58
C HIS A 97 -1.51 7.39 3.71
N ASP A 98 -1.52 8.68 3.39
CA ASP A 98 -1.48 9.75 4.39
C ASP A 98 -2.86 9.90 5.04
N ASP A 99 -2.89 10.29 6.32
CA ASP A 99 -4.10 10.55 7.12
C ASP A 99 -4.89 11.81 6.65
N SER A 100 -4.74 12.24 5.40
CA SER A 100 -5.51 13.35 4.85
C SER A 100 -7.00 13.04 4.95
N VAL A 101 -7.72 13.94 5.60
CA VAL A 101 -9.12 13.76 5.97
C VAL A 101 -10.04 13.81 4.75
N PHE A 102 -9.57 14.41 3.64
CA PHE A 102 -10.33 14.62 2.42
C PHE A 102 -10.05 13.59 1.33
N ASN A 103 -9.05 12.73 1.49
CA ASN A 103 -8.74 11.75 0.46
C ASN A 103 -9.72 10.57 0.54
N GLU A 104 -10.47 10.28 -0.52
CA GLU A 104 -11.33 9.08 -0.61
C GLU A 104 -10.55 7.81 -1.02
N GLU A 105 -9.22 7.87 -1.05
CA GLU A 105 -8.34 6.74 -1.37
C GLU A 105 -7.73 6.10 -0.10
N LEU A 106 -7.72 4.77 -0.05
CA LEU A 106 -7.03 3.98 0.97
C LEU A 106 -6.01 3.04 0.32
N ASP A 107 -4.75 3.22 0.65
CA ASP A 107 -3.68 2.36 0.17
C ASP A 107 -3.17 1.44 1.27
N TYR A 108 -3.11 0.14 0.96
CA TYR A 108 -2.58 -0.87 1.85
C TYR A 108 -1.60 -1.81 1.15
N LEU A 109 -0.62 -2.29 1.92
CA LEU A 109 0.26 -3.37 1.55
C LEU A 109 -0.10 -4.62 2.35
N VAL A 110 -0.40 -5.69 1.60
CA VAL A 110 -0.75 -7.01 2.12
C VAL A 110 0.52 -7.87 2.13
N ARG A 111 1.01 -8.19 3.33
CA ARG A 111 2.23 -8.97 3.51
C ARG A 111 1.91 -10.45 3.44
N LEU A 112 2.47 -11.16 2.46
CA LEU A 112 2.36 -12.61 2.37
C LEU A 112 3.26 -13.24 3.42
N ASP A 113 2.70 -13.58 4.58
CA ASP A 113 3.49 -13.99 5.74
C ASP A 113 4.28 -15.27 5.48
N SER A 114 3.71 -16.24 4.75
CA SER A 114 4.38 -17.49 4.36
C SER A 114 5.63 -17.29 3.50
N LEU A 115 5.79 -16.13 2.84
CA LEU A 115 6.96 -15.81 2.02
C LEU A 115 7.87 -14.76 2.67
N SER A 116 7.46 -14.16 3.78
CA SER A 116 8.11 -12.96 4.34
C SER A 116 9.06 -13.29 5.49
N THR A 117 10.05 -12.41 5.71
CA THR A 117 10.86 -12.36 6.94
C THR A 117 10.59 -11.05 7.69
N PRO A 118 10.73 -11.02 9.03
CA PRO A 118 10.92 -12.17 9.93
C PRO A 118 9.67 -13.05 10.02
N LYS A 119 9.86 -14.31 10.44
CA LYS A 119 8.75 -15.25 10.59
C LYS A 119 7.85 -14.85 11.74
N LEU A 120 6.57 -15.13 11.58
CA LEU A 120 5.59 -14.92 12.63
C LEU A 120 5.28 -16.18 13.42
N HIS A 121 5.58 -17.37 12.88
CA HIS A 121 5.30 -18.64 13.56
C HIS A 121 6.55 -19.53 13.63
N PRO A 122 6.92 -20.05 14.82
CA PRO A 122 8.12 -20.89 14.97
C PRO A 122 8.07 -22.21 14.19
N THR A 123 6.85 -22.72 13.93
CA THR A 123 6.60 -23.98 13.23
C THR A 123 6.76 -23.88 11.71
N GLU A 124 6.84 -22.66 11.16
CA GLU A 124 6.99 -22.46 9.73
C GLU A 124 8.45 -22.67 9.29
N TYR A 125 8.65 -23.44 8.21
CA TYR A 125 9.96 -23.58 7.59
C TYR A 125 10.46 -22.22 7.07
N SER A 126 11.78 -21.97 7.13
CA SER A 126 12.32 -20.73 6.57
C SER A 126 12.12 -20.73 5.07
N PRO A 127 11.44 -19.71 4.51
CA PRO A 127 11.31 -19.60 3.08
C PRO A 127 12.72 -19.47 2.52
N LYS A 128 13.12 -20.48 1.75
CA LYS A 128 14.41 -20.45 1.06
C LYS A 128 14.17 -19.85 -0.31
N TYR A 129 14.58 -18.61 -0.49
CA TYR A 129 14.56 -17.94 -1.78
C TYR A 129 15.87 -17.19 -2.03
N THR A 130 16.07 -16.78 -3.27
CA THR A 130 17.10 -15.82 -3.65
C THR A 130 16.44 -14.64 -4.34
N ILE A 131 16.76 -13.44 -3.86
CA ILE A 131 16.40 -12.19 -4.51
C ILE A 131 17.45 -11.92 -5.57
N VAL A 132 17.01 -11.76 -6.82
CA VAL A 132 17.89 -11.45 -7.94
C VAL A 132 17.56 -10.07 -8.45
N GLU A 133 18.47 -9.14 -8.20
CA GLU A 133 18.38 -7.76 -8.68
C GLU A 133 18.88 -7.62 -10.12
N GLY A 134 18.48 -6.54 -10.78
CA GLY A 134 18.81 -6.29 -12.18
C GLY A 134 20.27 -5.91 -12.40
N ASN A 135 21.02 -6.78 -13.10
CA ASN A 135 22.21 -6.40 -13.89
C ASN A 135 22.51 -7.32 -15.10
N SER A 136 21.60 -8.24 -15.48
CA SER A 136 21.73 -9.03 -16.71
C SER A 136 20.42 -9.10 -17.50
N GLY A 137 20.41 -8.44 -18.66
CA GLY A 137 19.35 -8.48 -19.67
C GLY A 137 18.05 -7.76 -19.27
N ASN A 138 17.79 -6.60 -19.86
CA ASN A 138 16.48 -5.92 -19.92
C ASN A 138 15.72 -5.74 -18.57
N ARG A 139 16.43 -5.68 -17.44
CA ARG A 139 15.85 -5.51 -16.09
C ARG A 139 15.88 -4.04 -15.70
N LEU A 140 14.74 -3.50 -15.29
CA LEU A 140 14.61 -2.12 -14.83
C LEU A 140 15.19 -1.95 -13.43
N ALA A 141 15.88 -0.84 -13.18
CA ALA A 141 16.30 -0.46 -11.85
C ALA A 141 15.08 -0.32 -10.91
N GLY A 142 15.22 -0.69 -9.65
CA GLY A 142 14.12 -0.69 -8.67
C GLY A 142 13.20 -1.92 -8.72
N TYR A 143 13.54 -2.94 -9.52
CA TYR A 143 12.84 -4.22 -9.58
C TYR A 143 13.76 -5.40 -9.23
N ALA A 144 13.18 -6.42 -8.60
CA ALA A 144 13.84 -7.68 -8.31
C ALA A 144 12.96 -8.89 -8.68
N GLN A 145 13.58 -10.06 -8.76
CA GLN A 145 12.90 -11.33 -8.97
C GLN A 145 13.11 -12.24 -7.75
N VAL A 146 12.06 -12.97 -7.36
CA VAL A 146 12.12 -13.92 -6.26
C VAL A 146 12.23 -15.32 -6.85
N ARG A 147 13.36 -15.99 -6.63
CA ARG A 147 13.56 -17.39 -6.99
C ARG A 147 13.32 -18.26 -5.76
N LEU A 148 12.31 -19.11 -5.79
CA LEU A 148 12.02 -20.05 -4.72
C LEU A 148 12.89 -21.31 -4.86
N HIS A 149 13.43 -21.80 -3.74
CA HIS A 149 14.17 -23.05 -3.69
C HIS A 149 13.27 -24.19 -3.19
N GLN A 150 13.69 -25.42 -3.45
CA GLN A 150 13.01 -26.60 -2.92
C GLN A 150 13.17 -26.68 -1.38
N PRO A 151 12.14 -27.11 -0.62
CA PRO A 151 10.85 -27.63 -1.09
C PRO A 151 9.75 -26.57 -1.34
N TYR A 152 9.95 -25.31 -0.92
CA TYR A 152 8.95 -24.22 -1.02
C TYR A 152 8.40 -23.98 -2.44
N CYS A 153 9.21 -24.28 -3.45
CA CYS A 153 8.78 -24.21 -4.84
C CYS A 153 7.61 -25.16 -5.17
N VAL A 154 7.46 -26.28 -4.45
CA VAL A 154 6.34 -27.23 -4.63
C VAL A 154 5.05 -26.62 -4.12
N ASP A 155 5.06 -26.04 -2.93
CA ASP A 155 3.88 -25.42 -2.31
C ASP A 155 3.37 -24.24 -3.13
N TRP A 156 4.25 -23.56 -3.87
CA TRP A 156 3.92 -22.41 -4.73
C TRP A 156 3.96 -22.73 -6.23
N GLN A 157 4.01 -24.01 -6.61
CA GLN A 157 4.30 -24.44 -7.99
C GLN A 157 3.41 -23.79 -9.06
N GLU A 158 2.14 -23.55 -8.74
CA GLU A 158 1.17 -22.93 -9.65
C GLU A 158 1.51 -21.47 -9.97
N PHE A 159 2.20 -20.78 -9.06
CA PHE A 159 2.64 -19.39 -9.16
C PHE A 159 4.08 -19.24 -9.65
N VAL A 160 4.79 -20.34 -9.85
CA VAL A 160 6.22 -20.31 -10.21
C VAL A 160 6.39 -20.64 -11.69
N ASN A 161 7.37 -20.02 -12.35
CA ASN A 161 7.73 -20.37 -13.72
C ASN A 161 8.67 -21.59 -13.76
N PRO A 162 8.92 -22.21 -14.93
CA PRO A 162 9.81 -23.39 -15.01
C PRO A 162 11.24 -23.18 -14.50
N LYS A 163 11.69 -21.92 -14.33
CA LYS A 163 13.02 -21.57 -13.81
C LYS A 163 13.03 -21.38 -12.28
N GLY A 164 11.89 -21.52 -11.61
CA GLY A 164 11.75 -21.35 -10.17
C GLY A 164 11.45 -19.91 -9.71
N TYR A 165 11.13 -18.99 -10.63
CA TYR A 165 10.79 -17.60 -10.26
C TYR A 165 9.30 -17.43 -10.00
N LEU A 166 8.98 -16.76 -8.90
CA LEU A 166 7.62 -16.44 -8.50
C LEU A 166 7.03 -15.37 -9.44
N ARG A 167 5.91 -15.71 -10.06
CA ARG A 167 5.15 -14.86 -10.96
C ARG A 167 4.17 -14.02 -10.16
N ARG A 168 4.40 -12.71 -10.18
CA ARG A 168 3.57 -11.72 -9.52
C ARG A 168 2.15 -11.68 -10.07
N ASP A 169 2.00 -11.73 -11.39
CA ASP A 169 0.69 -11.68 -12.06
C ASP A 169 -0.23 -12.81 -11.60
N LYS A 170 0.30 -14.03 -11.48
CA LYS A 170 -0.47 -15.18 -10.99
C LYS A 170 -0.86 -15.07 -9.51
N VAL A 171 0.06 -14.59 -8.67
CA VAL A 171 -0.22 -14.39 -7.23
C VAL A 171 -1.30 -13.32 -7.05
N GLN A 172 -1.17 -12.19 -7.75
CA GLN A 172 -2.14 -11.10 -7.72
C GLN A 172 -3.52 -11.55 -8.22
N ALA A 173 -3.59 -12.23 -9.37
CA ALA A 173 -4.83 -12.76 -9.92
C ALA A 173 -5.52 -13.75 -8.97
N LYS A 174 -4.75 -14.61 -8.29
CA LYS A 174 -5.32 -15.53 -7.30
C LYS A 174 -5.88 -14.81 -6.08
N LEU A 175 -5.21 -13.77 -5.60
CA LEU A 175 -5.74 -12.96 -4.51
C LEU A 175 -7.05 -12.26 -4.91
N VAL A 176 -7.17 -11.75 -6.14
CA VAL A 176 -8.41 -11.16 -6.66
C VAL A 176 -9.55 -12.18 -6.68
N GLU A 177 -9.28 -13.41 -7.14
CA GLU A 177 -10.25 -14.52 -7.11
C GLU A 177 -10.72 -14.80 -5.68
N LEU A 178 -9.79 -14.95 -4.73
CA LEU A 178 -10.12 -15.22 -3.32
C LEU A 178 -10.89 -14.06 -2.68
N LEU A 179 -10.53 -12.80 -2.96
CA LEU A 179 -11.27 -11.64 -2.48
C LEU A 179 -12.71 -11.61 -3.03
N SER A 180 -12.90 -12.02 -4.28
CA SER A 180 -14.21 -12.09 -4.92
C SER A 180 -15.09 -13.16 -4.27
N VAL A 181 -14.51 -14.32 -3.95
CA VAL A 181 -15.19 -15.36 -3.17
C VAL A 181 -15.52 -14.84 -1.77
N ALA A 182 -14.58 -14.22 -1.06
CA ALA A 182 -14.79 -13.68 0.29
C ALA A 182 -15.86 -12.59 0.35
N ALA A 183 -16.03 -11.82 -0.72
CA ALA A 183 -17.10 -10.82 -0.86
C ALA A 183 -18.48 -11.44 -1.10
N SER A 184 -18.54 -12.66 -1.65
CA SER A 184 -19.79 -13.38 -1.91
C SER A 184 -20.26 -14.26 -0.74
N THR A 185 -19.35 -14.65 0.14
CA THR A 185 -19.62 -15.51 1.30
C THR A 185 -19.88 -14.71 2.56
N ASP A 186 -20.65 -15.27 3.50
CA ASP A 186 -20.94 -14.63 4.79
C ASP A 186 -19.83 -14.87 5.84
N VAL A 187 -18.87 -15.76 5.56
CA VAL A 187 -17.73 -16.08 6.44
C VAL A 187 -16.49 -15.21 6.11
N PRO A 188 -15.79 -14.64 7.11
CA PRO A 188 -16.14 -14.60 8.53
C PRO A 188 -17.22 -13.55 8.85
N ASP A 189 -18.17 -13.90 9.72
CA ASP A 189 -19.20 -12.97 10.20
C ASP A 189 -18.70 -12.12 11.38
N SER A 190 -17.82 -12.70 12.22
CA SER A 190 -17.30 -12.03 13.42
C SER A 190 -15.77 -12.09 13.49
N PRO A 191 -15.10 -11.05 14.02
CA PRO A 191 -13.68 -11.12 14.36
C PRO A 191 -13.37 -12.16 15.44
N LEU A 192 -14.37 -12.62 16.22
CA LEU A 192 -14.16 -13.65 17.23
C LEU A 192 -14.02 -15.06 16.64
N THR A 193 -14.45 -15.27 15.39
CA THR A 193 -14.38 -16.57 14.72
C THR A 193 -13.09 -16.77 13.93
N VAL A 194 -12.22 -15.76 13.86
CA VAL A 194 -10.97 -15.83 13.10
C VAL A 194 -9.80 -16.14 14.02
N ASP A 195 -8.83 -16.88 13.50
CA ASP A 195 -7.57 -17.10 14.21
C ASP A 195 -6.68 -15.86 14.09
N GLU A 196 -6.80 -14.96 15.07
CA GLU A 196 -5.98 -13.76 15.17
C GLU A 196 -4.47 -14.07 15.31
N SER A 197 -4.04 -15.32 15.54
CA SER A 197 -2.61 -15.60 15.47
C SER A 197 -2.07 -15.48 14.03
N LEU A 198 -2.92 -15.80 13.04
CA LEU A 198 -2.60 -15.91 11.61
C LEU A 198 -3.14 -14.76 10.75
N VAL A 199 -4.30 -14.18 11.08
CA VAL A 199 -4.98 -13.19 10.22
C VAL A 199 -5.18 -11.82 10.88
N CYS A 200 -5.43 -10.80 10.05
CA CYS A 200 -5.61 -9.40 10.44
C CYS A 200 -7.09 -9.04 10.78
N GLY A 201 -7.68 -9.68 11.80
CA GLY A 201 -9.08 -9.40 12.19
C GLY A 201 -9.25 -8.26 13.20
N SER A 202 -8.26 -8.04 14.06
CA SER A 202 -8.21 -6.95 15.04
C SER A 202 -7.79 -5.61 14.41
N PRO A 203 -8.45 -4.47 14.74
CA PRO A 203 -8.06 -3.15 14.24
C PRO A 203 -6.60 -2.79 14.50
N GLY A 204 -6.05 -3.14 15.67
CA GLY A 204 -4.66 -2.83 16.04
C GLY A 204 -3.58 -3.52 15.21
N LYS A 205 -3.96 -4.33 14.21
CA LYS A 205 -3.04 -4.97 13.26
C LYS A 205 -2.91 -4.21 11.94
N ILE A 206 -3.67 -3.14 11.80
CA ILE A 206 -3.48 -2.14 10.76
C ILE A 206 -2.55 -1.09 11.34
N MET A 207 -1.42 -0.88 10.68
CA MET A 207 -0.39 0.03 11.19
C MET A 207 0.48 0.53 10.04
N ASP A 208 1.16 1.65 10.29
CA ASP A 208 2.16 2.15 9.35
C ASP A 208 3.39 1.23 9.30
N ALA A 209 4.18 1.38 8.24
CA ALA A 209 5.32 0.51 7.98
C ALA A 209 6.42 0.60 9.06
N LEU A 210 6.61 1.76 9.69
CA LEU A 210 7.62 1.96 10.73
C LEU A 210 7.20 1.28 12.04
N THR A 211 5.95 1.44 12.43
CA THR A 211 5.37 0.74 13.59
C THR A 211 5.43 -0.78 13.39
N LEU A 212 5.07 -1.28 12.20
CA LEU A 212 5.19 -2.71 11.91
C LEU A 212 6.64 -3.18 12.00
N HIS A 213 7.58 -2.43 11.45
CA HIS A 213 9.00 -2.77 11.52
C HIS A 213 9.46 -2.94 12.98
N GLN A 214 9.01 -2.07 13.89
CA GLN A 214 9.31 -2.19 15.32
C GLN A 214 8.62 -3.40 15.97
N VAL A 215 7.34 -3.64 15.66
CA VAL A 215 6.59 -4.80 16.15
C VAL A 215 7.27 -6.11 15.72
N LEU A 216 7.73 -6.20 14.48
CA LEU A 216 8.39 -7.40 13.95
C LEU A 216 9.74 -7.74 14.62
N HIS A 217 10.35 -6.81 15.37
CA HIS A 217 11.52 -7.10 16.21
C HIS A 217 11.15 -7.79 17.52
N ILE A 218 9.87 -7.74 17.90
CA ILE A 218 9.36 -8.42 19.08
C ILE A 218 9.00 -9.86 18.68
N PRO A 219 9.29 -10.87 19.53
CA PRO A 219 8.82 -12.23 19.28
C PRO A 219 7.30 -12.27 19.17
N SER A 220 6.80 -13.05 18.21
CA SER A 220 5.38 -13.07 17.85
C SER A 220 4.45 -13.54 18.96
N GLU A 221 4.96 -14.33 19.92
CA GLU A 221 4.24 -14.78 21.10
C GLU A 221 3.96 -13.66 22.10
N LYS A 222 4.67 -12.52 21.97
CA LYS A 222 4.51 -11.34 22.82
C LYS A 222 3.65 -10.25 22.16
N HIS A 223 3.13 -10.50 20.96
CA HIS A 223 2.29 -9.53 20.27
C HIS A 223 0.90 -9.50 20.94
N VAL A 224 0.55 -8.35 21.51
CA VAL A 224 -0.75 -8.12 22.15
C VAL A 224 -1.44 -6.97 21.43
N PHE A 225 -2.67 -7.21 20.96
CA PHE A 225 -3.49 -6.22 20.28
C PHE A 225 -4.79 -6.02 21.02
N TYR A 226 -5.35 -4.81 20.93
CA TYR A 226 -6.70 -4.56 21.39
C TYR A 226 -7.68 -5.39 20.56
N GLY A 227 -8.41 -6.26 21.27
CA GLY A 227 -9.48 -7.04 20.69
C GLY A 227 -10.67 -6.15 20.29
N PRO A 228 -11.61 -6.69 19.53
CA PRO A 228 -12.81 -5.98 19.15
C PRO A 228 -13.63 -5.58 20.40
N SER A 229 -14.10 -4.34 20.45
CA SER A 229 -14.94 -3.83 21.55
C SER A 229 -16.43 -4.09 21.27
N GLY A 230 -17.22 -4.39 22.31
CA GLY A 230 -18.68 -4.54 22.25
C GLY A 230 -19.22 -5.92 22.62
N LYS A 231 -20.55 -6.02 22.84
CA LYS A 231 -21.22 -7.26 23.29
C LYS A 231 -21.23 -8.37 22.23
N THR A 232 -21.21 -8.02 20.94
CA THR A 232 -21.08 -8.94 19.79
C THR A 232 -20.44 -8.20 18.62
N PRO A 233 -19.10 -8.15 18.52
CA PRO A 233 -18.45 -7.48 17.41
C PRO A 233 -18.71 -8.25 16.12
N ARG A 234 -19.21 -7.55 15.11
CA ARG A 234 -19.47 -8.09 13.77
C ARG A 234 -18.62 -7.38 12.74
N PHE A 235 -18.19 -8.11 11.73
CA PHE A 235 -17.65 -7.46 10.55
C PHE A 235 -18.80 -6.85 9.72
N PRO A 236 -18.53 -5.79 8.93
CA PRO A 236 -19.51 -5.29 7.97
C PRO A 236 -19.89 -6.37 6.95
N ASN A 237 -21.17 -6.51 6.62
CA ASN A 237 -21.59 -7.48 5.61
C ASN A 237 -21.28 -6.92 4.21
N PRO A 238 -20.55 -7.64 3.33
CA PRO A 238 -20.26 -7.17 1.97
C PRO A 238 -21.49 -6.76 1.15
N ARG A 239 -22.66 -7.35 1.44
CA ARG A 239 -23.92 -7.04 0.76
C ARG A 239 -24.45 -5.63 1.06
N ASP A 240 -23.98 -5.01 2.13
CA ASP A 240 -24.31 -3.62 2.48
C ASP A 240 -23.55 -2.61 1.60
N PHE A 241 -22.67 -3.09 0.71
CA PHE A 241 -21.81 -2.27 -0.13
C PHE A 241 -21.96 -2.60 -1.62
N LYS A 242 -21.76 -1.59 -2.45
CA LYS A 242 -21.54 -1.77 -3.89
C LYS A 242 -20.05 -1.96 -4.12
N LEU A 243 -19.64 -3.21 -4.32
CA LEU A 243 -18.23 -3.60 -4.48
C LEU A 243 -17.87 -3.83 -5.94
N ALA A 244 -16.73 -3.30 -6.36
CA ALA A 244 -16.07 -3.67 -7.61
C ALA A 244 -14.59 -3.96 -7.35
N ILE A 245 -14.17 -5.20 -7.58
CA ILE A 245 -12.79 -5.66 -7.40
C ILE A 245 -12.18 -5.82 -8.79
N VAL A 246 -11.06 -5.14 -9.03
CA VAL A 246 -10.39 -5.09 -10.33
C VAL A 246 -8.92 -5.42 -10.16
N ASP A 247 -8.44 -6.33 -11.00
CA ASP A 247 -7.02 -6.60 -11.16
C ASP A 247 -6.37 -5.50 -12.02
N ASP A 248 -5.49 -4.68 -11.44
CA ASP A 248 -4.83 -3.58 -12.14
C ASP A 248 -3.30 -3.71 -12.02
N PRO A 249 -2.51 -3.31 -13.05
CA PRO A 249 -1.06 -3.33 -12.97
C PRO A 249 -0.49 -2.58 -11.77
N SER A 250 -1.18 -1.54 -11.30
CA SER A 250 -0.79 -0.73 -10.13
C SER A 250 -1.19 -1.33 -8.78
N GLY A 251 -1.87 -2.48 -8.75
CA GLY A 251 -2.37 -3.14 -7.54
C GLY A 251 -3.81 -3.63 -7.71
N ILE A 252 -4.33 -4.35 -6.72
CA ILE A 252 -5.74 -4.74 -6.72
C ILE A 252 -6.56 -3.52 -6.30
N ARG A 253 -7.49 -3.07 -7.14
CA ARG A 253 -8.37 -1.93 -6.82
C ARG A 253 -9.74 -2.43 -6.40
N ILE A 254 -10.23 -1.92 -5.27
CA ILE A 254 -11.54 -2.23 -4.71
C ILE A 254 -12.28 -0.91 -4.53
N ARG A 255 -13.30 -0.70 -5.36
CA ARG A 255 -14.19 0.44 -5.21
C ARG A 255 -15.35 0.07 -4.29
N VAL A 256 -15.53 0.87 -3.24
CA VAL A 256 -16.55 0.65 -2.20
C VAL A 256 -17.53 1.81 -2.21
N GLY A 257 -18.77 1.52 -2.62
CA GLY A 257 -19.91 2.43 -2.44
C GLY A 257 -20.83 1.93 -1.32
N PHE A 258 -21.50 2.86 -0.63
CA PHE A 258 -22.36 2.54 0.51
C PHE A 258 -23.83 2.54 0.11
N HIS A 259 -24.60 1.53 0.53
CA HIS A 259 -26.07 1.56 0.38
C HIS A 259 -26.77 2.41 1.46
N SER A 260 -26.05 2.76 2.54
CA SER A 260 -26.58 3.65 3.58
C SER A 260 -26.86 5.05 3.02
N PRO A 261 -28.05 5.63 3.21
CA PRO A 261 -28.38 6.98 2.74
C PRO A 261 -27.37 8.04 3.22
N ALA A 262 -26.86 7.90 4.45
CA ALA A 262 -25.92 8.83 5.07
C ALA A 262 -24.54 8.88 4.40
N LEU A 263 -24.14 7.83 3.68
CA LEU A 263 -22.84 7.71 3.02
C LEU A 263 -22.98 7.47 1.51
N SER A 264 -24.19 7.62 0.96
CA SER A 264 -24.51 7.26 -0.42
C SER A 264 -23.80 8.10 -1.48
N SER A 265 -23.37 9.31 -1.12
CA SER A 265 -22.58 10.21 -1.96
C SER A 265 -21.07 9.91 -1.95
N ILE A 266 -20.59 9.09 -1.01
CA ILE A 266 -19.17 8.81 -0.79
C ILE A 266 -18.81 7.49 -1.45
N CYS A 267 -17.66 7.45 -2.12
CA CYS A 267 -17.11 6.22 -2.69
C CYS A 267 -15.63 6.12 -2.39
N ILE A 268 -15.23 5.10 -1.62
CA ILE A 268 -13.83 4.90 -1.25
C ILE A 268 -13.15 4.00 -2.29
N ASP A 269 -12.01 4.43 -2.83
CA ASP A 269 -11.14 3.60 -3.68
C ASP A 269 -10.03 3.00 -2.83
N VAL A 270 -9.99 1.67 -2.75
CA VAL A 270 -9.00 0.95 -1.96
C VAL A 270 -8.01 0.27 -2.90
N ARG A 271 -6.72 0.49 -2.69
CA ARG A 271 -5.66 -0.24 -3.41
C ARG A 271 -4.94 -1.19 -2.46
N LEU A 272 -4.94 -2.46 -2.82
CA LEU A 272 -4.20 -3.51 -2.13
C LEU A 272 -2.97 -3.91 -2.96
N LEU A 273 -1.80 -3.78 -2.35
CA LEU A 273 -0.52 -4.15 -2.92
C LEU A 273 -0.03 -5.46 -2.29
N VAL A 274 0.02 -6.53 -3.08
CA VAL A 274 0.59 -7.80 -2.62
C VAL A 274 2.09 -7.65 -2.46
N ALA A 275 2.62 -8.06 -1.32
CA ALA A 275 4.02 -7.87 -1.01
C ALA A 275 4.64 -9.03 -0.23
N ILE A 276 5.96 -9.14 -0.38
CA ILE A 276 6.80 -10.03 0.40
C ILE A 276 7.73 -9.13 1.22
N GLY A 277 7.73 -9.27 2.54
CA GLY A 277 8.57 -8.48 3.44
C GLY A 277 9.92 -9.14 3.69
N PHE A 278 10.97 -8.32 3.81
CA PHE A 278 12.31 -8.75 4.16
C PHE A 278 12.88 -7.83 5.25
N ASP A 279 13.72 -8.41 6.11
CA ASP A 279 14.33 -7.78 7.28
C ASP A 279 15.60 -6.97 6.96
N ALA A 280 16.14 -7.08 5.74
CA ALA A 280 17.36 -6.38 5.34
C ALA A 280 17.34 -5.94 3.88
N TRP A 281 18.06 -4.85 3.61
CA TRP A 281 18.21 -4.30 2.27
C TRP A 281 19.22 -5.08 1.43
N PRO A 282 19.00 -5.21 0.12
CA PRO A 282 20.01 -5.73 -0.79
C PRO A 282 21.15 -4.73 -0.93
N SER A 283 22.36 -5.25 -1.20
CA SER A 283 23.58 -4.44 -1.26
C SER A 283 23.54 -3.34 -2.32
N SER A 284 22.82 -3.54 -3.44
CA SER A 284 22.70 -2.52 -4.49
C SER A 284 21.89 -1.30 -4.06
N SER A 285 20.98 -1.47 -3.09
CA SER A 285 20.06 -0.42 -2.63
C SER A 285 20.56 0.31 -1.38
N ASN A 286 21.78 0.02 -0.92
CA ASN A 286 22.39 0.63 0.26
C ASN A 286 22.79 2.10 0.00
N PHE A 287 21.82 3.02 0.07
CA PHE A 287 22.04 4.43 -0.22
C PHE A 287 22.95 5.19 0.76
N PRO A 288 23.04 4.86 2.08
CA PRO A 288 23.92 5.58 2.99
C PRO A 288 25.39 5.59 2.59
N VAL A 289 25.85 4.56 1.88
CA VAL A 289 27.23 4.51 1.34
C VAL A 289 27.53 5.69 0.41
N ARG A 290 26.50 6.30 -0.17
CA ARG A 290 26.61 7.47 -1.07
C ARG A 290 26.53 8.81 -0.34
N VAL A 291 26.25 8.81 0.97
CA VAL A 291 26.11 10.04 1.75
C VAL A 291 27.41 10.33 2.53
N PRO A 292 27.98 11.54 2.41
CA PRO A 292 29.14 11.93 3.21
C PRO A 292 28.88 11.84 4.72
N LEU A 293 29.85 11.36 5.49
CA LEU A 293 29.76 11.28 6.95
C LEU A 293 29.55 12.65 7.62
N GLY A 294 29.95 13.74 6.96
CA GLY A 294 29.74 15.12 7.41
C GLY A 294 28.33 15.68 7.15
N HIS A 295 27.44 14.91 6.52
CA HIS A 295 26.05 15.33 6.32
C HIS A 295 25.32 15.38 7.67
N SER A 296 24.51 16.42 7.92
CA SER A 296 23.77 16.58 9.18
C SER A 296 22.87 15.40 9.51
N ASP A 297 22.29 14.79 8.48
CA ASP A 297 21.36 13.66 8.59
C ASP A 297 22.03 12.29 8.39
N CYS A 298 23.37 12.18 8.47
CA CYS A 298 24.08 10.93 8.21
C CYS A 298 23.61 9.77 9.12
N VAL A 299 23.39 10.04 10.40
CA VAL A 299 22.88 9.07 11.38
C VAL A 299 21.43 8.67 11.04
N LEU A 300 20.61 9.62 10.60
CA LEU A 300 19.23 9.36 10.18
C LEU A 300 19.20 8.41 8.97
N TYR A 301 20.02 8.67 7.96
CA TYR A 301 20.11 7.80 6.79
C TYR A 301 20.59 6.39 7.13
N TYR A 302 21.56 6.29 8.04
CA TYR A 302 22.02 4.99 8.53
C TYR A 302 20.88 4.23 9.23
N LYS A 303 20.11 4.88 10.11
CA LYS A 303 18.93 4.28 10.74
C LYS A 303 17.86 3.86 9.73
N ALA A 304 17.57 4.70 8.74
CA ALA A 304 16.59 4.40 7.70
C ALA A 304 17.00 3.15 6.89
N ALA A 305 18.28 3.00 6.55
CA ALA A 305 18.77 1.83 5.82
C ALA A 305 18.85 0.54 6.66
N GLN A 306 18.69 0.62 7.99
CA GLN A 306 18.53 -0.54 8.85
C GLN A 306 17.09 -1.08 8.90
N THR A 307 16.16 -0.40 8.23
CA THR A 307 14.78 -0.88 8.14
C THR A 307 14.65 -2.07 7.17
N GLY A 308 13.49 -2.71 7.13
CA GLY A 308 13.19 -3.76 6.16
C GLY A 308 12.84 -3.23 4.76
N LEU A 309 12.62 -4.13 3.81
CA LEU A 309 12.10 -3.82 2.48
C LEU A 309 10.86 -4.66 2.16
N TYR A 310 10.10 -4.23 1.16
CA TYR A 310 9.03 -5.01 0.56
C TYR A 310 9.25 -5.18 -0.95
N LEU A 311 9.11 -6.41 -1.42
CA LEU A 311 8.97 -6.71 -2.85
C LEU A 311 7.50 -6.72 -3.18
N VAL A 312 7.06 -5.73 -3.96
CA VAL A 312 5.65 -5.41 -4.19
C VAL A 312 5.23 -5.75 -5.61
N GLY A 313 4.04 -6.32 -5.75
CA GLY A 313 3.44 -6.55 -7.06
C GLY A 313 2.94 -5.27 -7.70
N TYR A 314 3.77 -4.64 -8.51
CA TYR A 314 3.47 -3.35 -9.16
C TYR A 314 4.05 -3.25 -10.58
N GLY A 315 3.27 -2.70 -11.51
CA GLY A 315 3.63 -2.47 -12.92
C GLY A 315 3.11 -3.54 -13.87
N VAL A 316 3.70 -3.64 -15.07
CA VAL A 316 3.28 -4.63 -16.11
C VAL A 316 4.16 -5.88 -16.18
N GLN A 317 5.23 -5.94 -15.38
CA GLN A 317 6.15 -7.08 -15.40
C GLN A 317 5.58 -8.27 -14.62
N SER A 318 5.44 -9.42 -15.28
CA SER A 318 4.87 -10.64 -14.71
C SER A 318 5.73 -11.29 -13.62
N ILE A 319 7.05 -11.22 -13.76
CA ILE A 319 8.02 -11.78 -12.80
C ILE A 319 8.77 -10.72 -11.99
N GLY A 320 8.59 -9.45 -12.32
CA GLY A 320 9.24 -8.33 -11.65
C GLY A 320 8.43 -7.88 -10.45
N TRP A 321 9.09 -7.81 -9.30
CA TRP A 321 8.56 -7.25 -8.07
C TRP A 321 9.27 -5.93 -7.80
N GLN A 322 8.51 -4.87 -7.57
CA GLN A 322 9.06 -3.54 -7.29
C GLN A 322 9.63 -3.52 -5.87
N ILE A 323 10.85 -3.01 -5.73
CA ILE A 323 11.46 -2.79 -4.41
C ILE A 323 10.84 -1.52 -3.81
N ARG A 324 10.26 -1.64 -2.61
CA ARG A 324 9.74 -0.51 -1.83
C ARG A 324 10.29 -0.51 -0.41
N LEU A 325 10.48 0.67 0.15
CA LEU A 325 11.16 0.88 1.44
C LEU A 325 10.30 1.76 2.37
N PRO A 326 9.01 1.41 2.59
CA PRO A 326 8.06 2.31 3.25
C PRO A 326 8.44 2.64 4.70
N ALA A 327 9.08 1.71 5.42
CA ALA A 327 9.55 1.96 6.79
C ALA A 327 10.69 2.99 6.83
N ALA A 328 11.59 2.99 5.84
CA ALA A 328 12.62 4.02 5.72
C ALA A 328 12.04 5.36 5.31
N GLU A 329 11.12 5.37 4.34
CA GLU A 329 10.41 6.59 3.93
C GLU A 329 9.73 7.24 5.15
N CYS A 330 8.97 6.45 5.92
CA CYS A 330 8.33 6.90 7.15
C CYS A 330 9.36 7.37 8.21
N THR A 331 10.51 6.71 8.35
CA THR A 331 11.59 7.13 9.27
C THR A 331 12.15 8.51 8.87
N LEU A 332 12.37 8.75 7.58
CA LEU A 332 12.87 10.02 7.08
C LEU A 332 11.83 11.13 7.22
N GLU A 333 10.58 10.80 6.95
CA GLU A 333 9.45 11.73 6.99
C GLU A 333 9.12 12.20 8.40
N SER A 334 9.07 11.26 9.36
CA SER A 334 8.71 11.52 10.76
C SER A 334 9.81 12.21 11.57
N ASN A 335 11.05 12.26 11.06
CA ASN A 335 12.17 12.87 11.77
C ASN A 335 12.06 14.40 11.91
N TYR A 336 11.44 15.08 10.93
CA TYR A 336 11.34 16.54 10.93
C TYR A 336 10.03 17.01 11.58
N SER A 337 10.10 18.10 12.36
CA SER A 337 8.91 18.72 12.95
C SER A 337 7.87 19.08 11.86
N PRO A 338 6.55 18.97 12.14
CA PRO A 338 5.49 19.40 11.23
C PRO A 338 5.66 20.84 10.72
N ASN A 339 6.22 21.72 11.55
CA ASN A 339 6.43 23.13 11.23
C ASN A 339 7.81 23.43 10.61
N SER A 340 8.65 22.41 10.41
CA SER A 340 9.96 22.60 9.81
C SER A 340 9.87 23.02 8.34
N THR A 341 10.86 23.79 7.88
CA THR A 341 10.96 24.20 6.47
C THR A 341 11.02 22.99 5.54
N VAL A 342 11.74 21.93 5.92
CA VAL A 342 11.87 20.70 5.13
C VAL A 342 10.51 20.04 4.93
N ARG A 343 9.74 19.86 6.01
CA ARG A 343 8.40 19.27 5.95
C ARG A 343 7.45 20.12 5.11
N ARG A 344 7.45 21.45 5.32
CA ARG A 344 6.60 22.38 4.54
C ARG A 344 6.90 22.30 3.05
N ILE A 345 8.18 22.34 2.66
CA ILE A 345 8.57 22.22 1.24
C ILE A 345 8.11 20.89 0.66
N PHE A 346 8.31 19.78 1.38
CA PHE A 346 7.84 18.46 0.95
C PHE A 346 6.34 18.47 0.69
N LEU A 347 5.53 18.92 1.65
CA LEU A 347 4.06 18.95 1.52
C LEU A 347 3.59 19.81 0.33
N ILE A 348 4.23 20.97 0.11
CA ILE A 348 3.89 21.85 -1.02
C ILE A 348 4.23 21.19 -2.34
N LEU A 349 5.42 20.59 -2.47
CA LEU A 349 5.82 19.89 -3.69
C LEU A 349 4.91 18.69 -3.97
N SER A 350 4.54 17.93 -2.94
CA SER A 350 3.58 16.84 -3.06
C SER A 350 2.19 17.33 -3.50
N SER A 351 1.72 18.46 -2.95
CA SER A 351 0.46 19.08 -3.35
C SER A 351 0.49 19.55 -4.81
N VAL A 352 1.56 20.23 -5.23
CA VAL A 352 1.74 20.66 -6.63
C VAL A 352 1.80 19.46 -7.57
N LEU A 353 2.49 18.38 -7.19
CA LEU A 353 2.55 17.17 -7.99
C LEU A 353 1.18 16.50 -8.11
N ARG A 354 0.38 16.50 -7.04
CA ARG A 354 -1.01 16.02 -7.05
C ARG A 354 -1.87 16.85 -8.00
N GLU A 355 -1.81 18.18 -7.92
CA GLU A 355 -2.51 19.09 -8.85
C GLU A 355 -2.15 18.77 -10.32
N ILE A 356 -0.85 18.63 -10.62
CA ILE A 356 -0.36 18.27 -11.97
C ILE A 356 -0.91 16.92 -12.44
N ASN A 357 -0.91 15.92 -11.55
CA ASN A 357 -1.42 14.58 -11.87
C ASN A 357 -2.93 14.57 -12.11
N GLU A 358 -3.69 15.33 -11.32
CA GLU A 358 -5.13 15.50 -11.51
C GLU A 358 -5.45 16.16 -12.84
N ASP A 359 -4.73 17.24 -13.17
CA ASP A 359 -4.84 17.90 -14.47
C ASP A 359 -4.52 16.92 -15.61
N HIS A 360 -3.41 16.18 -15.50
CA HIS A 360 -3.05 15.19 -16.51
C HIS A 360 -4.12 14.10 -16.69
N ARG A 361 -4.75 13.64 -15.61
CA ARG A 361 -5.89 12.70 -15.66
C ARG A 361 -7.10 13.31 -16.37
N ARG A 362 -7.40 14.60 -16.15
CA ARG A 362 -8.51 15.30 -16.84
C ARG A 362 -8.28 15.44 -18.34
N TYR A 363 -7.02 15.59 -18.77
CA TYR A 363 -6.65 15.72 -20.19
C TYR A 363 -6.46 14.39 -20.92
N GLN A 364 -6.41 13.24 -20.22
CA GLN A 364 -6.46 11.93 -20.88
C GLN A 364 -7.90 11.64 -21.33
N VAL A 365 -8.18 11.85 -22.62
CA VAL A 365 -9.39 11.37 -23.29
C VAL A 365 -9.47 9.85 -23.06
N PRO A 366 -10.57 9.32 -22.49
CA PRO A 366 -10.68 7.88 -22.29
C PRO A 366 -10.59 7.17 -23.65
N PRO A 367 -9.85 6.05 -23.75
CA PRO A 367 -9.86 5.25 -24.97
C PRO A 367 -11.31 4.85 -25.28
N PRO A 368 -11.69 4.72 -26.57
CA PRO A 368 -13.04 4.29 -26.95
C PRO A 368 -13.37 2.99 -26.23
N LYS A 369 -14.58 2.96 -25.63
CA LYS A 369 -15.05 1.84 -24.81
C LYS A 369 -14.75 0.50 -25.51
N PRO A 370 -14.06 -0.44 -24.86
CA PRO A 370 -13.90 -1.77 -25.42
C PRO A 370 -15.28 -2.40 -25.62
N VAL A 371 -15.49 -2.98 -26.81
CA VAL A 371 -16.65 -3.81 -27.14
C VAL A 371 -16.78 -4.88 -26.04
N PRO A 372 -17.98 -5.13 -25.49
CA PRO A 372 -18.13 -5.96 -24.29
C PRO A 372 -17.58 -7.37 -24.53
N PHE A 373 -16.47 -7.68 -23.85
CA PHE A 373 -16.12 -9.06 -23.56
C PHE A 373 -17.14 -9.59 -22.56
N ASN A 374 -17.73 -10.74 -22.88
CA ASN A 374 -18.72 -11.44 -22.06
C ASN A 374 -18.32 -11.47 -20.59
N CYS A 375 -18.94 -10.62 -19.77
CA CYS A 375 -19.03 -10.87 -18.34
C CYS A 375 -19.77 -12.19 -18.18
N TYR A 376 -19.14 -13.18 -17.54
CA TYR A 376 -19.84 -14.36 -17.07
C TYR A 376 -20.88 -13.94 -16.03
N ARG A 377 -22.10 -13.64 -16.51
CA ARG A 377 -23.32 -13.74 -15.72
C ARG A 377 -23.57 -15.22 -15.54
N PHE A 378 -23.35 -15.74 -14.34
CA PHE A 378 -23.98 -17.00 -13.93
C PHE A 378 -25.45 -16.70 -13.60
N PRO A 379 -26.44 -17.25 -14.33
CA PRO A 379 -27.80 -17.30 -13.84
C PRO A 379 -27.89 -18.44 -12.82
N ILE A 380 -28.14 -18.11 -11.56
CA ILE A 380 -28.57 -19.07 -10.55
C ILE A 380 -30.08 -19.21 -10.72
N GLU A 381 -30.52 -20.18 -11.52
CA GLU A 381 -31.91 -20.64 -11.51
C GLU A 381 -32.12 -21.56 -10.30
N PHE A 382 -32.91 -21.10 -9.34
CA PHE A 382 -33.44 -21.94 -8.27
C PHE A 382 -34.63 -22.74 -8.81
N SER A 383 -34.43 -24.02 -9.12
CA SER A 383 -35.53 -24.98 -9.28
C SER A 383 -35.60 -25.87 -8.04
N THR A 384 -36.60 -25.63 -7.19
CA THR A 384 -36.98 -26.51 -6.08
C THR A 384 -37.64 -27.79 -6.62
N PRO A 385 -37.44 -28.96 -5.96
CA PRO A 385 -38.10 -30.19 -6.36
C PRO A 385 -39.45 -30.33 -5.65
N THR A 386 -40.53 -30.51 -6.41
CA THR A 386 -41.79 -31.04 -5.86
C THR A 386 -42.11 -32.39 -6.47
N HIS A 387 -42.28 -33.35 -5.57
CA HIS A 387 -42.82 -34.69 -5.80
C HIS A 387 -44.19 -34.63 -6.51
N SER A 388 -44.40 -35.45 -7.54
CA SER A 388 -45.52 -36.42 -7.58
C SER A 388 -45.56 -37.25 -8.87
N ASP A 389 -45.58 -38.56 -8.65
CA ASP A 389 -46.39 -39.58 -9.30
C ASP A 389 -46.32 -39.94 -10.81
N ARG A 390 -46.07 -41.26 -10.95
CA ARG A 390 -46.77 -42.27 -11.79
C ARG A 390 -46.29 -42.54 -13.23
N ARG A 391 -45.77 -43.76 -13.35
CA ARG A 391 -46.14 -44.83 -14.31
C ARG A 391 -46.35 -44.40 -15.77
N SER A 392 -45.55 -44.94 -16.68
CA SER A 392 -45.75 -46.28 -17.26
C SER A 392 -44.95 -46.45 -18.54
N SER A 393 -44.37 -47.65 -18.73
CA SER A 393 -44.10 -48.31 -20.02
C SER A 393 -43.15 -47.58 -20.99
N ARG A 394 -42.37 -48.18 -21.88
CA ARG A 394 -42.30 -49.51 -22.48
C ARG A 394 -40.99 -49.49 -23.28
N THR A 395 -40.26 -50.61 -23.34
CA THR A 395 -39.50 -51.13 -24.51
C THR A 395 -38.62 -50.15 -25.33
N SER A 396 -37.34 -50.37 -25.60
CA SER A 396 -36.71 -51.60 -26.11
C SER A 396 -35.23 -51.36 -26.45
N LYS A 397 -34.39 -52.38 -26.18
CA LYS A 397 -33.36 -52.98 -27.04
C LYS A 397 -32.21 -52.12 -27.63
N THR A 398 -30.99 -52.46 -27.18
CA THR A 398 -29.76 -52.81 -27.94
C THR A 398 -29.34 -51.91 -29.11
N THR A 399 -28.08 -51.47 -29.26
CA THR A 399 -26.90 -52.33 -29.46
C THR A 399 -25.62 -51.49 -29.41
N TYR A 400 -24.57 -52.08 -28.83
CA TYR A 400 -23.19 -51.59 -28.76
C TYR A 400 -22.41 -52.07 -30.00
N GLN A 401 -21.64 -51.23 -30.69
CA GLN A 401 -20.51 -51.67 -31.52
C GLN A 401 -19.45 -50.56 -31.69
N PRO A 402 -18.15 -50.85 -31.47
CA PRO A 402 -17.02 -49.96 -31.76
C PRO A 402 -16.24 -50.44 -33.01
N PRO A 403 -15.01 -49.96 -33.26
CA PRO A 403 -14.63 -49.00 -34.29
C PRO A 403 -14.06 -49.65 -35.57
N ARG A 404 -13.94 -48.88 -36.66
CA ARG A 404 -13.10 -49.26 -37.81
C ARG A 404 -12.10 -48.16 -38.18
N ARG A 405 -10.84 -48.60 -38.28
CA ARG A 405 -9.67 -47.87 -38.79
C ARG A 405 -9.62 -47.91 -40.33
N SER A 406 -8.97 -46.88 -40.87
CA SER A 406 -8.11 -46.85 -42.08
C SER A 406 -8.79 -47.03 -43.45
N PRO A 407 -8.23 -46.48 -44.54
CA PRO A 407 -6.84 -46.70 -44.99
C PRO A 407 -5.78 -45.80 -44.37
#